data_AF-A0A7J0A8Y7-F1
#
_entry.id   AF-A0A7J0A8Y7-F1
#
_cell.length_a   1.000
_cell.length_b   1.000
_cell.length_c   1.000
_cell.angle_alpha   90.00
_cell.angle_beta   90.00
_cell.angle_gamma   90.00
#
_symmetry.space_group_name_H-M   'P 1'
#
loop_
_entity.id
_entity.type
_entity.pdbx_description
1 polymer ?
#
loop_
_entity_poly.entity_id
_entity_poly.type
_entity_poly.pdbx_seq_one_letter_code
_entity_poly.pdbx_strand_id
1 'polypeptide(L)'
;MVITDEEIIVKVLESIDEYYNEGKTQGICVFGSGYYKKADTLILSARIGDEIIETVEVDLRTLEVVQCHGKHNQDTEYHERIIDLVNKNANLIRERMKAA
;
A
#
# COMPACT_ATOMS: atom_id res chain seq x y z
N MET A 1 6.47 8.21 -5.35
CA MET A 1 5.99 7.28 -6.41
C MET A 1 4.51 7.15 -6.25
N VAL A 2 3.78 7.29 -7.34
CA VAL A 2 2.32 7.16 -7.40
C VAL A 2 2.02 6.23 -8.58
N ILE A 3 1.15 5.26 -8.35
CA ILE A 3 0.61 4.35 -9.37
C ILE A 3 -0.88 4.68 -9.49
N THR A 4 -1.42 4.72 -10.72
CA THR A 4 -2.83 5.06 -10.90
C THR A 4 -3.40 4.45 -12.18
N ASP A 5 -4.70 4.19 -12.17
CA ASP A 5 -5.51 3.87 -13.35
C ASP A 5 -6.59 4.93 -13.63
N GLU A 6 -6.28 6.20 -13.30
CA GLU A 6 -7.15 7.39 -13.37
C GLU A 6 -8.16 7.52 -12.23
N GLU A 7 -8.71 6.41 -11.73
CA GLU A 7 -9.67 6.40 -10.62
C GLU A 7 -9.02 6.04 -9.29
N ILE A 8 -8.25 4.96 -9.26
CA ILE A 8 -7.55 4.50 -8.06
C ILE A 8 -6.15 5.10 -8.07
N ILE A 9 -5.76 5.70 -6.95
CA ILE A 9 -4.43 6.22 -6.70
C ILE A 9 -3.77 5.38 -5.62
N VAL A 10 -2.65 4.74 -5.94
CA VAL A 10 -1.83 4.00 -5.00
C VAL A 10 -0.54 4.77 -4.73
N LYS A 11 -0.29 5.14 -3.48
CA LYS A 11 0.89 5.91 -3.07
C LYS A 11 1.58 5.29 -1.86
N VAL A 12 2.88 5.57 -1.71
CA VAL A 12 3.68 5.12 -0.57
C VAL A 12 3.26 5.86 0.70
N LEU A 13 3.26 5.17 1.85
CA LEU A 13 3.26 5.83 3.15
C LEU A 13 4.69 6.29 3.48
N GLU A 14 4.92 7.60 3.50
CA GLU A 14 6.27 8.20 3.55
C GLU A 14 6.68 8.69 4.95
N SER A 15 5.78 8.64 5.94
CA SER A 15 6.07 9.07 7.31
C SER A 15 5.38 8.24 8.37
N ILE A 16 5.94 8.23 9.59
CA ILE A 16 5.36 7.54 10.76
C ILE A 16 3.91 8.01 11.03
N ASP A 17 3.62 9.29 10.82
CA ASP A 17 2.28 9.85 10.99
C ASP A 17 1.29 9.30 9.97
N GLU A 18 1.72 9.07 8.72
CA GLU A 18 0.89 8.42 7.71
C GLU A 18 0.58 6.98 8.08
N TYR A 19 1.55 6.19 8.56
CA TYR A 19 1.28 4.84 9.08
C TYR A 19 0.27 4.86 10.23
N TYR A 20 0.39 5.80 11.16
CA TYR A 20 -0.54 5.95 12.28
C TYR A 20 -1.95 6.27 11.81
N ASN A 21 -2.08 7.27 10.92
CA ASN A 21 -3.39 7.71 10.42
C ASN A 21 -4.05 6.64 9.54
N GLU A 22 -3.29 5.95 8.70
CA GLU A 22 -3.77 4.85 7.86
C GLU A 22 -4.36 3.75 8.75
N GLY A 23 -3.58 3.25 9.73
CA GLY A 23 -4.01 2.20 10.64
C GLY A 23 -5.21 2.59 11.50
N LYS A 24 -5.25 3.84 11.97
CA LYS A 24 -6.38 4.38 12.73
C LYS A 24 -7.65 4.49 11.89
N THR A 25 -7.54 4.95 10.64
CA THR A 25 -8.69 5.16 9.74
C THR A 25 -9.28 3.84 9.27
N GLN A 26 -8.42 2.87 8.96
CA GLN A 26 -8.82 1.54 8.53
C GLN A 26 -9.17 0.61 9.69
N GLY A 27 -8.78 0.95 10.93
CA GLY A 27 -8.93 0.06 12.07
C GLY A 27 -8.09 -1.22 11.93
N ILE A 28 -6.89 -1.11 11.35
CA ILE A 28 -5.95 -2.22 11.08
C ILE A 28 -4.61 -1.98 11.79
N CYS A 29 -3.79 -3.03 11.89
CA CYS A 29 -2.61 -3.04 12.75
C CYS A 29 -1.31 -2.48 12.11
N VAL A 30 -1.37 -1.82 10.96
CA VAL A 30 -0.18 -1.37 10.20
C VAL A 30 0.79 -0.50 11.05
N PHE A 31 0.28 0.36 11.93
CA PHE A 31 1.10 1.13 12.86
C PHE A 31 1.50 0.33 14.11
N GLY A 32 0.51 -0.26 14.79
CA GLY A 32 0.71 -0.95 16.07
C GLY A 32 1.67 -2.15 15.97
N SER A 33 1.70 -2.80 14.81
CA SER A 33 2.61 -3.90 14.50
C SER A 33 3.97 -3.44 13.98
N GLY A 34 4.23 -2.13 13.90
CA GLY A 34 5.55 -1.58 13.59
C GLY A 34 6.00 -1.76 12.16
N TYR A 35 5.09 -1.74 11.18
CA TYR A 35 5.44 -2.03 9.77
C TYR A 35 6.43 -1.02 9.20
N TYR A 36 6.46 0.22 9.71
CA TYR A 36 7.47 1.23 9.38
C TYR A 36 8.92 0.82 9.76
N LYS A 37 9.11 -0.26 10.52
CA LYS A 37 10.43 -0.82 10.86
C LYS A 37 10.84 -2.00 9.97
N LYS A 38 9.93 -2.54 9.16
CA LYS A 38 10.20 -3.69 8.29
C LYS A 38 10.92 -3.21 7.02
N ALA A 39 12.23 -3.43 6.94
CA ALA A 39 13.06 -2.96 5.83
C ALA A 39 12.73 -3.64 4.48
N ASP A 40 12.26 -4.89 4.52
CA ASP A 40 11.97 -5.68 3.32
C ASP A 40 10.52 -5.52 2.81
N THR A 41 9.76 -4.56 3.35
CA THR A 41 8.36 -4.37 2.98
C THR A 41 8.07 -2.91 2.66
N LEU A 42 7.21 -2.68 1.67
CA LEU A 42 6.71 -1.37 1.32
C LEU A 42 5.22 -1.31 1.56
N ILE A 43 4.77 -0.29 2.31
CA ILE A 43 3.35 -0.08 2.56
C ILE A 43 2.83 1.01 1.64
N LEU A 44 1.75 0.68 0.93
CA LEU A 44 1.05 1.56 0.02
C LEU A 44 -0.38 1.80 0.51
N SER A 45 -0.93 2.95 0.17
CA SER A 45 -2.30 3.35 0.41
C SER A 45 -3.01 3.48 -0.93
N ALA A 46 -4.01 2.63 -1.17
CA ALA A 46 -4.90 2.72 -2.32
C ALA A 46 -6.09 3.62 -1.97
N ARG A 47 -6.35 4.61 -2.81
CA ARG A 47 -7.30 5.69 -2.54
C ARG A 47 -8.17 6.00 -3.75
N ILE A 48 -9.40 6.43 -3.49
CA ILE A 48 -10.27 7.09 -4.47
C ILE A 48 -10.61 8.46 -3.89
N GLY A 49 -10.13 9.52 -4.54
CA GLY A 49 -10.11 10.86 -3.95
C GLY A 49 -9.32 10.88 -2.63
N ASP A 50 -9.96 11.35 -1.56
CA ASP A 50 -9.36 11.41 -0.22
C ASP A 50 -9.64 10.15 0.63
N GLU A 51 -10.50 9.25 0.16
CA GLU A 51 -10.86 8.04 0.89
C GLU A 51 -9.80 6.94 0.71
N ILE A 52 -9.39 6.34 1.81
CA ILE A 52 -8.56 5.15 1.80
C ILE A 52 -9.46 3.94 1.55
N ILE A 53 -9.19 3.23 0.47
CA ILE A 53 -9.94 2.03 0.07
C ILE A 53 -9.29 0.81 0.71
N GLU A 54 -8.01 0.56 0.41
CA GLU A 54 -7.23 -0.53 1.01
C GLU A 54 -5.78 -0.11 1.29
N THR A 55 -5.16 -0.79 2.26
CA THR A 55 -3.74 -0.69 2.54
C THR A 55 -3.04 -1.94 2.00
N VAL A 56 -1.96 -1.74 1.25
CA VAL A 56 -1.23 -2.80 0.52
C VAL A 56 0.16 -2.97 1.12
N GLU A 57 0.56 -4.21 1.40
CA GLU A 57 1.92 -4.60 1.75
C GLU A 57 2.56 -5.30 0.54
N VAL A 58 3.71 -4.80 0.11
CA VAL A 58 4.54 -5.39 -0.95
C VAL A 58 5.83 -5.90 -0.34
N ASP A 59 6.21 -7.13 -0.65
CA ASP A 59 7.53 -7.66 -0.31
C ASP A 59 8.56 -7.11 -1.31
N LEU A 60 9.57 -6.38 -0.84
CA LEU A 60 10.57 -5.75 -1.68
C LEU A 60 11.56 -6.73 -2.33
N ARG A 61 11.62 -7.97 -1.84
CA ARG A 61 12.50 -9.02 -2.37
C ARG A 61 11.89 -9.67 -3.61
N THR A 62 10.58 -9.89 -3.60
CA THR A 62 9.83 -10.49 -4.73
C THR A 62 9.17 -9.43 -5.62
N LEU A 63 8.88 -8.25 -5.05
CA LEU A 63 8.07 -7.17 -5.64
C LEU A 63 6.62 -7.57 -5.88
N GLU A 64 6.09 -8.47 -5.04
CA GLU A 64 4.72 -8.95 -5.10
C GLU A 64 3.91 -8.43 -3.91
N VAL A 65 2.61 -8.23 -4.14
CA VAL A 65 1.65 -7.94 -3.08
C VAL A 65 1.49 -9.17 -2.18
N VAL A 66 1.74 -9.01 -0.88
CA VAL A 66 1.59 -10.08 0.13
C VAL A 66 0.37 -9.87 1.03
N GLN A 67 -0.12 -8.63 1.13
CA GLN A 67 -1.34 -8.29 1.85
C GLN A 67 -2.02 -7.10 1.20
N CYS A 68 -3.34 -7.11 1.13
CA CYS A 68 -4.14 -6.01 0.61
C CYS A 68 -5.50 -6.05 1.32
N HIS A 69 -5.82 -5.10 2.20
CA HIS A 69 -7.13 -5.08 2.85
C HIS A 69 -7.58 -3.66 3.20
N GLY A 70 -8.89 -3.46 3.24
CA GLY A 70 -9.55 -2.26 3.72
C GLY A 70 -9.94 -2.36 5.19
N LYS A 71 -11.08 -1.74 5.52
CA LYS A 71 -11.49 -1.50 6.91
C LYS A 71 -11.64 -2.83 7.63
N HIS A 72 -11.08 -2.93 8.84
CA HIS A 72 -11.14 -4.14 9.67
C HIS A 72 -10.64 -5.41 8.97
N ASN A 73 -9.62 -5.27 8.13
CA ASN A 73 -9.02 -6.35 7.33
C ASN A 73 -10.04 -7.05 6.41
N GLN A 74 -10.97 -6.28 5.83
CA GLN A 74 -11.94 -6.78 4.85
C GLN A 74 -11.54 -6.35 3.45
N ASP A 75 -11.78 -7.22 2.49
CA ASP A 75 -11.62 -6.91 1.07
C ASP A 75 -12.75 -5.99 0.62
N THR A 76 -12.42 -5.05 -0.25
CA THR A 76 -13.36 -4.17 -0.93
C THR A 76 -13.69 -4.70 -2.32
N GLU A 77 -14.67 -4.12 -2.99
CA GLU A 77 -14.96 -4.43 -4.40
C GLU A 77 -13.77 -4.12 -5.35
N TYR A 78 -12.80 -3.34 -4.88
CA TYR A 78 -11.60 -2.94 -5.65
C TYR A 78 -10.39 -3.83 -5.38
N HIS A 79 -10.48 -4.81 -4.46
CA HIS A 79 -9.35 -5.61 -3.98
C HIS A 79 -8.49 -6.20 -5.11
N GLU A 80 -9.10 -7.00 -5.99
CA GLU A 80 -8.42 -7.63 -7.12
C GLU A 80 -7.82 -6.57 -8.07
N ARG A 81 -8.53 -5.47 -8.30
CA ARG A 81 -8.07 -4.37 -9.16
C ARG A 81 -6.84 -3.67 -8.58
N ILE A 82 -6.80 -3.47 -7.26
CA ILE A 82 -5.67 -2.87 -6.56
C ILE A 82 -4.44 -3.78 -6.64
N ILE A 83 -4.61 -5.08 -6.37
CA ILE A 83 -3.54 -6.08 -6.48
C ILE A 83 -2.95 -6.08 -7.90
N ASP A 84 -3.82 -6.17 -8.90
CA ASP A 84 -3.44 -6.15 -10.31
C ASP A 84 -2.70 -4.87 -10.68
N LEU A 85 -3.19 -3.72 -10.22
CA LEU A 85 -2.60 -2.42 -10.51
C LEU A 85 -1.19 -2.31 -9.92
N VAL A 86 -0.98 -2.77 -8.69
CA VAL A 86 0.34 -2.74 -8.04
C VAL A 86 1.30 -3.73 -8.72
N ASN A 87 0.86 -4.97 -8.96
CA ASN A 87 1.71 -6.01 -9.58
C ASN A 87 2.11 -5.64 -11.02
N LYS A 88 1.18 -5.09 -11.83
CA LYS A 88 1.49 -4.58 -13.19
C LYS A 88 2.54 -3.47 -13.18
N ASN A 89 2.64 -2.74 -12.07
CA ASN A 89 3.57 -1.63 -11.88
C ASN A 89 4.77 -1.98 -10.99
N ALA A 90 5.01 -3.25 -10.65
CA ALA A 90 6.11 -3.69 -9.80
C ALA A 90 7.50 -3.22 -10.28
N ASN A 91 7.67 -3.05 -11.60
CA ASN A 91 8.91 -2.49 -12.16
C ASN A 91 9.18 -1.04 -11.73
N LEU A 92 8.16 -0.21 -11.47
CA LEU A 92 8.36 1.14 -10.94
C LEU A 92 8.94 1.10 -9.53
N ILE A 93 8.53 0.11 -8.72
CA ILE A 93 9.07 -0.13 -7.38
C ILE A 93 10.55 -0.51 -7.49
N ARG A 94 10.88 -1.43 -8.40
CA ARG A 94 12.27 -1.85 -8.69
C ARG A 94 13.16 -0.66 -9.06
N GLU A 95 12.71 0.19 -9.98
CA GLU A 95 13.51 1.34 -10.42
C GLU A 95 13.69 2.37 -9.30
N ARG A 96 12.67 2.61 -8.46
CA ARG A 96 12.80 3.49 -7.29
C ARG A 96 13.84 2.97 -6.29
N MET A 97 13.90 1.65 -6.07
CA MET A 97 14.91 1.06 -5.17
C MET A 97 16.34 1.23 -5.68
N LYS A 98 16.56 1.24 -7.01
CA LYS A 98 17.89 1.46 -7.58
C LYS A 98 18.36 2.91 -7.49
N ALA A 99 17.43 3.86 -7.37
CA ALA A 99 17.71 5.28 -7.33
C ALA A 99 17.96 5.82 -5.89
N ALA A 100 17.72 4.99 -4.87
CA ALA A 100 17.92 5.31 -3.46
C ALA A 100 19.31 4.86 -2.97
#